data_AF-A0A8T6FT59-F1
#
_entry.id   AF-A0A8T6FT59-F1
#
_cell.length_a   1.000
_cell.length_b   1.000
_cell.length_c   1.000
_cell.angle_alpha   90.00
_cell.angle_beta   90.00
_cell.angle_gamma   90.00
#
_symmetry.space_group_name_H-M   'P 1'
#
loop_
_entity.id
_entity.type
_entity.pdbx_description
1 polymer ?
#
loop_
_entity_poly.entity_id
_entity_poly.type
_entity_poly.pdbx_seq_one_letter_code
_entity_poly.pdbx_strand_id
1 'polypeptide(L)'
;AASDFNTPPPPGRPPGGGPSPPPPARRPRSPPPPGPAPRPAAPPGPPAGGPPDSLIHEALSGITYVSGAPDREPIALGVDVADYFAGLMGWIASLVALAQASLGERPGFIDVSAHEVIGSSDDHSLSLYAGTGAVRRRFYSRVLGGYPSDIMPCKGGHISFVTPQSAFPARVAELIGRPDLVDDPLLNTRRDRSVRWRDFDALVGPYLQAHTREELLRRSDELHLAFAMLPSVADLLADEHLHERGFWIAGPDGESVIGPPLRLPAAPLRAGRPAPTLGSSSVEDLGAAEREA
;
A
#
# COMPACT_ATOMS: atom_id res chain seq x y z
N ALA A 1 -10.66 -0.66 -47.69
CA ALA A 1 -10.63 0.52 -48.58
C ALA A 1 -11.10 1.71 -47.76
N ALA A 2 -10.16 2.59 -47.43
CA ALA A 2 -10.40 3.82 -46.68
C ALA A 2 -10.72 4.96 -47.66
N SER A 3 -11.66 5.83 -47.28
CA SER A 3 -11.83 7.23 -47.71
C SER A 3 -13.18 7.72 -47.18
N ASP A 4 -13.44 8.95 -46.78
CA ASP A 4 -12.65 10.15 -46.50
C ASP A 4 -13.62 11.06 -45.74
N PHE A 5 -13.24 11.53 -44.55
CA PHE A 5 -13.95 12.61 -43.86
C PHE A 5 -12.95 13.75 -43.64
N ASN A 6 -12.75 14.60 -44.64
CA ASN A 6 -12.35 15.99 -44.38
C ASN A 6 -12.53 16.89 -45.63
N THR A 7 -13.60 17.67 -45.66
CA THR A 7 -13.61 18.94 -46.43
C THR A 7 -14.65 19.89 -45.82
N PRO A 8 -14.29 21.12 -45.44
CA PRO A 8 -15.26 22.09 -44.93
C PRO A 8 -15.97 22.84 -46.08
N PRO A 9 -17.24 23.23 -45.92
CA PRO A 9 -17.94 24.07 -46.91
C PRO A 9 -17.61 25.58 -46.74
N PRO A 10 -17.84 26.40 -47.78
CA PRO A 10 -17.44 27.82 -47.82
C PRO A 10 -18.37 28.74 -46.99
N PRO A 11 -17.94 29.97 -46.65
CA PRO A 11 -18.69 30.84 -45.75
C PRO A 11 -19.91 31.48 -46.46
N GLY A 12 -21.11 31.09 -46.02
CA GLY A 12 -22.38 31.69 -46.42
C GLY A 12 -22.81 32.81 -45.45
N ARG A 13 -23.20 33.95 -46.05
CA ARG A 13 -23.70 35.21 -45.47
C ARG A 13 -24.89 35.03 -44.49
N PRO A 14 -25.06 35.86 -43.44
CA PRO A 14 -26.09 35.66 -42.43
C PRO A 14 -27.45 36.19 -42.90
N PRO A 15 -28.58 35.48 -42.64
CA PRO A 15 -29.89 36.09 -42.64
C PRO A 15 -30.40 36.31 -41.21
N GLY A 16 -30.75 37.58 -40.94
CA GLY A 16 -31.94 38.03 -40.21
C GLY A 16 -32.34 37.33 -38.90
N GLY A 17 -32.30 38.08 -37.80
CA GLY A 17 -32.80 37.67 -36.49
C GLY A 17 -34.27 37.24 -36.49
N GLY A 18 -34.49 35.99 -36.10
CA GLY A 18 -35.75 35.48 -35.58
C GLY A 18 -35.63 35.16 -34.08
N PRO A 19 -36.75 35.03 -33.35
CA PRO A 19 -36.75 34.87 -31.90
C PRO A 19 -36.05 33.58 -31.46
N SER A 20 -35.26 33.67 -30.38
CA SER A 20 -34.49 32.55 -29.82
C SER A 20 -35.39 31.35 -29.45
N PRO A 21 -34.95 30.10 -29.70
CA PRO A 21 -35.69 28.91 -29.27
C PRO A 21 -35.75 28.82 -27.74
N PRO A 22 -36.80 28.21 -27.16
CA PRO A 22 -36.91 28.00 -25.72
C PRO A 22 -35.79 27.07 -25.21
N PRO A 23 -35.33 27.26 -23.96
CA PRO A 23 -34.25 26.45 -23.39
C PRO A 23 -34.64 24.95 -23.36
N PRO A 24 -33.66 24.05 -23.53
CA PRO A 24 -33.92 22.60 -23.52
C PRO A 24 -34.52 22.16 -22.18
N ALA A 25 -35.49 21.26 -22.25
CA ALA A 25 -36.16 20.69 -21.08
C ALA A 25 -35.13 20.13 -20.08
N ARG A 26 -35.30 20.46 -18.79
CA ARG A 26 -34.48 19.94 -17.69
C ARG A 26 -34.43 18.41 -17.77
N ARG A 27 -33.23 17.85 -17.83
CA ARG A 27 -33.01 16.40 -17.66
C ARG A 27 -33.75 15.93 -16.39
N PRO A 28 -34.42 14.76 -16.40
CA PRO A 28 -34.99 14.20 -15.18
C PRO A 28 -33.89 14.08 -14.14
N ARG A 29 -34.15 14.56 -12.92
CA ARG A 29 -33.21 14.46 -11.80
C ARG A 29 -32.90 12.98 -11.59
N SER A 30 -31.62 12.64 -11.52
CA SER A 30 -31.18 11.32 -11.07
C SER A 30 -31.88 10.98 -9.75
N PRO A 31 -32.32 9.72 -9.55
CA PRO A 31 -32.86 9.31 -8.26
C PRO A 31 -31.83 9.62 -7.16
N PRO A 32 -32.27 10.03 -5.96
CA PRO A 32 -31.37 10.22 -4.84
C PRO A 32 -30.57 8.92 -4.62
N PRO A 33 -29.30 9.01 -4.21
CA PRO A 33 -28.53 7.83 -3.86
C PRO A 33 -29.31 7.01 -2.81
N PRO A 34 -29.24 5.66 -2.85
CA PRO A 34 -29.87 4.84 -1.83
C PRO A 34 -29.43 5.33 -0.45
N GLY A 35 -30.39 5.46 0.47
CA GLY A 35 -30.10 5.84 1.85
C GLY A 35 -29.06 4.88 2.47
N PRO A 36 -28.33 5.32 3.51
CA PRO A 36 -27.28 4.50 4.11
C PRO A 36 -27.87 3.15 4.52
N ALA A 37 -27.23 2.08 4.07
CA ALA A 37 -27.57 0.73 4.51
C ALA A 37 -27.56 0.69 6.06
N PRO A 38 -28.47 -0.08 6.69
CA PRO A 38 -28.47 -0.21 8.14
C PRO A 38 -27.08 -0.63 8.61
N ARG A 39 -26.54 0.09 9.60
CA ARG A 39 -25.22 -0.23 10.15
C ARG A 39 -25.28 -1.67 10.71
N PRO A 40 -24.37 -2.56 10.32
CA PRO A 40 -24.27 -3.85 10.98
C PRO A 40 -23.99 -3.64 12.47
N ALA A 41 -24.41 -4.60 13.30
CA ALA A 41 -24.07 -4.59 14.72
C ALA A 41 -22.55 -4.49 14.85
N ALA A 42 -22.07 -3.54 15.67
CA ALA A 42 -20.65 -3.34 15.87
C ALA A 42 -20.03 -4.59 16.52
N PRO A 43 -18.87 -5.07 16.04
CA PRO A 43 -18.14 -6.08 16.77
C PRO A 43 -17.76 -5.54 18.16
N PRO A 44 -17.65 -6.39 19.19
CA PRO A 44 -17.15 -5.97 20.49
C PRO A 44 -15.73 -5.42 20.33
N GLY A 45 -15.45 -4.28 20.97
CA GLY A 45 -14.10 -3.76 21.05
C GLY A 45 -13.18 -4.68 21.85
N PRO A 46 -11.85 -4.45 21.81
CA PRO A 46 -10.93 -5.23 22.63
C PRO A 46 -11.32 -5.11 24.11
N PRO A 47 -11.36 -6.21 24.88
CA PRO A 47 -11.73 -6.15 26.28
C PRO A 47 -10.75 -5.26 27.05
N ALA A 48 -11.28 -4.35 27.87
CA ALA A 48 -10.45 -3.53 28.75
C ALA A 48 -9.67 -4.44 29.72
N GLY A 49 -8.33 -4.33 29.71
CA GLY A 49 -7.45 -5.20 30.50
C GLY A 49 -7.23 -6.61 29.92
N GLY A 50 -7.61 -6.84 28.65
CA GLY A 50 -7.21 -8.04 27.91
C GLY A 50 -5.70 -8.11 27.67
N PRO A 51 -5.17 -9.29 27.29
CA PRO A 51 -3.75 -9.43 26.98
C PRO A 51 -3.36 -8.48 25.82
N PRO A 52 -2.26 -7.72 25.95
CA PRO A 52 -1.75 -6.88 24.88
C PRO A 52 -1.10 -7.77 23.83
N ASP A 53 -1.83 -8.05 22.75
CA ASP A 53 -1.39 -8.91 21.68
C ASP A 53 -1.73 -8.27 20.33
N SER A 54 -0.71 -8.04 19.50
CA SER A 54 -0.85 -7.38 18.20
C SER A 54 -1.89 -8.07 17.31
N LEU A 55 -1.93 -9.41 17.32
CA LEU A 55 -2.85 -10.18 16.48
C LEU A 55 -4.31 -9.96 16.87
N ILE A 56 -4.61 -9.73 18.15
CA ILE A 56 -5.97 -9.35 18.59
C ILE A 56 -6.37 -8.02 17.96
N HIS A 57 -5.48 -7.02 17.98
CA HIS A 57 -5.74 -5.71 17.40
C HIS A 57 -5.89 -5.78 15.86
N GLU A 58 -5.06 -6.57 15.19
CA GLU A 58 -5.14 -6.86 13.74
C GLU A 58 -6.42 -7.63 13.36
N ALA A 59 -6.88 -8.54 14.21
CA ALA A 59 -8.13 -9.26 13.99
C ALA A 59 -9.32 -8.30 14.04
N LEU A 60 -9.37 -7.47 15.09
CA LEU A 60 -10.47 -6.54 15.31
C LEU A 60 -10.48 -5.39 14.28
N SER A 61 -9.32 -4.99 13.75
CA SER A 61 -9.23 -3.89 12.77
C SER A 61 -9.80 -4.24 11.40
N GLY A 62 -9.99 -5.54 11.12
CA GLY A 62 -10.45 -6.03 9.82
C GLY A 62 -9.34 -6.22 8.79
N ILE A 63 -8.09 -5.86 9.08
CA ILE A 63 -6.98 -6.06 8.11
C ILE A 63 -6.75 -7.55 7.81
N THR A 64 -6.90 -8.42 8.82
CA THR A 64 -6.84 -9.87 8.63
C THR A 64 -7.98 -10.40 7.76
N TYR A 65 -9.19 -9.81 7.86
CA TYR A 65 -10.35 -10.22 7.05
C TYR A 65 -10.08 -10.11 5.54
N VAL A 66 -9.31 -9.11 5.12
CA VAL A 66 -8.95 -8.85 3.71
C VAL A 66 -7.62 -9.46 3.29
N SER A 67 -6.89 -10.11 4.21
CA SER A 67 -5.57 -10.68 3.97
C SER A 67 -5.62 -12.16 3.63
N GLY A 68 -4.96 -12.55 2.53
CA GLY A 68 -4.81 -13.95 2.09
C GLY A 68 -5.71 -14.34 0.91
N ALA A 69 -5.83 -15.66 0.69
CA ALA A 69 -6.61 -16.21 -0.40
C ALA A 69 -8.12 -16.25 -0.07
N PRO A 70 -9.01 -16.00 -1.05
CA PRO A 70 -10.46 -16.01 -0.82
C PRO A 70 -11.01 -17.38 -0.44
N ASP A 71 -10.38 -18.45 -0.90
CA ASP A 71 -10.75 -19.85 -0.71
C ASP A 71 -10.08 -20.50 0.51
N ARG A 72 -9.32 -19.73 1.29
CA ARG A 72 -8.67 -20.18 2.53
C ARG A 72 -9.06 -19.31 3.73
N GLU A 73 -8.65 -19.77 4.89
CA GLU A 73 -8.68 -19.01 6.14
C GLU A 73 -7.98 -17.64 6.00
N PRO A 74 -8.47 -16.60 6.69
CA PRO A 74 -7.73 -15.35 6.86
C PRO A 74 -6.34 -15.62 7.45
N ILE A 75 -5.36 -14.82 7.05
CA ILE A 75 -3.99 -14.94 7.55
C ILE A 75 -3.61 -13.72 8.40
N ALA A 76 -2.75 -13.96 9.39
CA ALA A 76 -2.03 -12.90 10.10
C ALA A 76 -0.98 -12.26 9.19
N LEU A 77 -0.54 -11.05 9.54
CA LEU A 77 0.46 -10.30 8.75
C LEU A 77 1.90 -10.83 8.95
N GLY A 78 2.12 -11.66 9.97
CA GLY A 78 3.39 -12.37 10.20
C GLY A 78 4.40 -11.60 11.06
N VAL A 79 4.07 -10.38 11.50
CA VAL A 79 4.82 -9.58 12.47
C VAL A 79 3.83 -8.82 13.36
N ASP A 80 4.29 -8.24 14.47
CA ASP A 80 3.46 -7.46 15.38
C ASP A 80 3.19 -6.04 14.83
N VAL A 81 2.41 -5.98 13.75
CA VAL A 81 2.19 -4.76 12.97
C VAL A 81 1.42 -3.71 13.76
N ALA A 82 0.39 -4.12 14.52
CA ALA A 82 -0.41 -3.18 15.31
C ALA A 82 0.44 -2.52 16.41
N ASP A 83 1.25 -3.31 17.12
CA ASP A 83 2.13 -2.79 18.18
C ASP A 83 3.22 -1.87 17.60
N TYR A 84 3.80 -2.25 16.46
CA TYR A 84 4.79 -1.42 15.78
C TYR A 84 4.22 -0.05 15.38
N PHE A 85 3.06 -0.01 14.73
CA PHE A 85 2.43 1.25 14.35
C PHE A 85 1.92 2.04 15.56
N ALA A 86 1.45 1.38 16.61
CA ALA A 86 1.09 2.05 17.87
C ALA A 86 2.30 2.75 18.48
N GLY A 87 3.48 2.10 18.49
CA GLY A 87 4.74 2.71 18.91
C GLY A 87 5.13 3.93 18.07
N LEU A 88 5.00 3.84 16.74
CA LEU A 88 5.22 4.99 15.84
C LEU A 88 4.25 6.13 16.11
N MET A 89 2.98 5.84 16.36
CA MET A 89 1.99 6.86 16.71
C MET A 89 2.25 7.49 18.08
N GLY A 90 2.72 6.70 19.06
CA GLY A 90 3.21 7.21 20.34
C GLY A 90 4.42 8.14 20.19
N TRP A 91 5.34 7.82 19.28
CA TRP A 91 6.45 8.69 18.94
C TRP A 91 5.96 10.01 18.32
N ILE A 92 5.05 9.97 17.34
CA ILE A 92 4.45 11.18 16.74
C ILE A 92 3.71 12.01 17.79
N ALA A 93 2.89 11.38 18.62
CA ALA A 93 2.17 12.02 19.73
C ALA A 93 3.13 12.75 20.68
N SER A 94 4.25 12.11 21.02
CA SER A 94 5.28 12.71 21.87
C SER A 94 5.93 13.92 21.21
N LEU A 95 6.22 13.86 19.90
CA LEU A 95 6.73 15.01 19.15
C LEU A 95 5.73 16.17 19.11
N VAL A 96 4.43 15.88 18.97
CA VAL A 96 3.37 16.89 19.04
C VAL A 96 3.32 17.54 20.43
N ALA A 97 3.39 16.74 21.50
CA ALA A 97 3.45 17.27 22.87
C ALA A 97 4.67 18.17 23.10
N LEU A 98 5.85 17.75 22.62
CA LEU A 98 7.08 18.57 22.70
C LEU A 98 6.95 19.86 21.90
N ALA A 99 6.33 19.81 20.72
CA ALA A 99 6.07 21.00 19.91
C ALA A 99 5.13 21.98 20.65
N GLN A 100 4.03 21.48 21.23
CA GLN A 100 3.14 22.29 22.07
C GLN A 100 3.86 22.94 23.25
N ALA A 101 4.67 22.15 23.97
CA ALA A 101 5.47 22.66 25.08
C ALA A 101 6.44 23.77 24.64
N SER A 102 7.09 23.63 23.48
CA SER A 102 8.00 24.66 22.96
C SER A 102 7.29 25.94 22.52
N LEU A 103 5.98 25.88 22.25
CA LEU A 103 5.11 27.04 22.02
C LEU A 103 4.56 27.66 23.32
N GLY A 104 4.95 27.13 24.49
CA GLY A 104 4.48 27.59 25.80
C GLY A 104 3.11 27.03 26.20
N GLU A 105 2.56 26.08 25.46
CA GLU A 105 1.35 25.36 25.85
C GLU A 105 1.70 24.25 26.86
N ARG A 106 0.72 23.84 27.67
CA ARG A 106 0.86 22.67 28.54
C ARG A 106 0.28 21.44 27.82
N PRO A 107 1.10 20.46 27.42
CA PRO A 107 0.58 19.28 26.75
C PRO A 107 -0.39 18.53 27.65
N GLY A 108 -1.49 18.04 27.05
CA GLY A 108 -2.49 17.22 27.73
C GLY A 108 -2.11 15.75 27.79
N PHE A 109 -2.98 14.94 28.40
CA PHE A 109 -2.92 13.49 28.28
C PHE A 109 -3.19 13.09 26.81
N ILE A 110 -2.36 12.20 26.26
CA ILE A 110 -2.53 11.68 24.90
C ILE A 110 -2.88 10.20 24.99
N ASP A 111 -4.03 9.85 24.44
CA ASP A 111 -4.51 8.48 24.32
C ASP A 111 -4.16 7.93 22.93
N VAL A 112 -3.50 6.77 22.89
CA VAL A 112 -3.12 6.08 21.65
C VAL A 112 -3.63 4.66 21.70
N SER A 113 -4.57 4.33 20.83
CA SER A 113 -5.15 2.99 20.72
C SER A 113 -4.52 2.22 19.57
N ALA A 114 -3.84 1.10 19.86
CA ALA A 114 -3.29 0.22 18.84
C ALA A 114 -4.36 -0.26 17.85
N HIS A 115 -5.58 -0.50 18.34
CA HIS A 115 -6.72 -0.90 17.53
C HIS A 115 -7.16 0.19 16.54
N GLU A 116 -7.24 1.45 16.97
CA GLU A 116 -7.58 2.57 16.08
C GLU A 116 -6.48 2.83 15.06
N VAL A 117 -5.23 2.72 15.48
CA VAL A 117 -4.06 2.88 14.62
C VAL A 117 -4.08 1.86 13.49
N ILE A 118 -4.21 0.56 13.81
CA ILE A 118 -4.25 -0.45 12.75
C ILE A 118 -5.56 -0.39 11.95
N GLY A 119 -6.69 -0.03 12.58
CA GLY A 119 -7.97 0.19 11.89
C GLY A 119 -7.93 1.32 10.85
N SER A 120 -7.09 2.33 11.08
CA SER A 120 -6.91 3.43 10.12
C SER A 120 -6.10 3.04 8.87
N SER A 121 -5.42 1.89 8.88
CA SER A 121 -4.52 1.49 7.78
C SER A 121 -5.25 0.96 6.52
N ASP A 122 -6.52 0.54 6.62
CA ASP A 122 -7.32 0.02 5.49
C ASP A 122 -8.39 1.01 5.00
N ASP A 123 -7.97 2.22 4.64
CA ASP A 123 -8.86 3.24 4.07
C ASP A 123 -9.53 2.77 2.75
N HIS A 124 -8.90 1.85 2.01
CA HIS A 124 -9.44 1.37 0.74
C HIS A 124 -10.76 0.60 0.94
N SER A 125 -10.84 -0.26 1.96
CA SER A 125 -12.08 -0.98 2.28
C SER A 125 -13.18 -0.03 2.72
N LEU A 126 -12.83 0.98 3.54
CA LEU A 126 -13.78 1.99 3.99
C LEU A 126 -14.33 2.79 2.80
N SER A 127 -13.45 3.26 1.92
CA SER A 127 -13.79 4.01 0.71
C SER A 127 -14.67 3.18 -0.24
N LEU A 128 -14.32 1.90 -0.48
CA LEU A 128 -15.11 0.99 -1.32
C LEU A 128 -16.52 0.79 -0.74
N TYR A 129 -16.62 0.51 0.56
CA TYR A 129 -17.88 0.28 1.22
C TYR A 129 -18.75 1.55 1.24
N ALA A 130 -18.17 2.71 1.54
CA ALA A 130 -18.88 3.99 1.52
C ALA A 130 -19.40 4.34 0.11
N GLY A 131 -18.62 4.09 -0.94
CA GLY A 131 -18.98 4.42 -2.32
C GLY A 131 -19.94 3.43 -2.99
N THR A 132 -19.91 2.16 -2.60
CA THR A 132 -20.61 1.09 -3.35
C THR A 132 -21.47 0.17 -2.48
N GLY A 133 -21.32 0.20 -1.16
CA GLY A 133 -21.88 -0.79 -0.24
C GLY A 133 -21.23 -2.18 -0.33
N ALA A 134 -20.23 -2.36 -1.21
CA ALA A 134 -19.55 -3.63 -1.36
C ALA A 134 -18.54 -3.86 -0.24
N VAL A 135 -18.60 -5.04 0.39
CA VAL A 135 -17.60 -5.48 1.35
C VAL A 135 -16.40 -6.04 0.57
N ARG A 136 -15.22 -5.44 0.77
CA ARG A 136 -13.96 -5.93 0.19
C ARG A 136 -13.71 -7.36 0.66
N ARG A 137 -13.36 -8.26 -0.26
CA ARG A 137 -12.97 -9.64 0.07
C ARG A 137 -11.47 -9.83 -0.14
N ARG A 138 -10.93 -10.87 0.51
CA ARG A 138 -9.60 -11.43 0.22
C ARG A 138 -9.42 -11.67 -1.27
N PHE A 139 -8.24 -11.36 -1.78
CA PHE A 139 -7.96 -11.49 -3.20
C PHE A 139 -6.52 -11.98 -3.47
N TYR A 140 -6.15 -13.08 -2.83
CA TYR A 140 -4.82 -13.67 -2.94
C TYR A 140 -3.75 -12.64 -2.52
N SER A 141 -2.66 -12.53 -3.25
CA SER A 141 -1.56 -11.57 -3.04
C SER A 141 -1.81 -10.20 -3.68
N ARG A 142 -3.03 -9.93 -4.18
CA ARG A 142 -3.31 -8.77 -5.03
C ARG A 142 -3.63 -7.52 -4.25
N VAL A 143 -3.13 -6.41 -4.76
CA VAL A 143 -3.53 -5.08 -4.32
C VAL A 143 -4.65 -4.56 -5.21
N LEU A 144 -5.78 -4.19 -4.60
CA LEU A 144 -6.87 -3.51 -5.31
C LEU A 144 -6.41 -2.10 -5.70
N GLY A 145 -6.67 -1.71 -6.96
CA GLY A 145 -6.11 -0.46 -7.48
C GLY A 145 -5.33 -0.62 -8.79
N GLY A 146 -5.12 -1.84 -9.25
CA GLY A 146 -4.67 -2.13 -10.63
C GLY A 146 -4.22 -3.57 -10.82
N TYR A 147 -4.16 -4.03 -12.07
CA TYR A 147 -3.66 -5.37 -12.39
C TYR A 147 -2.67 -5.35 -13.56
N PRO A 148 -1.58 -6.14 -13.51
CA PRO A 148 -1.04 -6.79 -12.31
C PRO A 148 -0.52 -5.77 -11.28
N SER A 149 -0.84 -6.04 -10.03
CA SER A 149 -0.17 -5.55 -8.81
C SER A 149 -0.26 -6.73 -7.85
N ASP A 150 0.58 -7.72 -8.10
CA ASP A 150 0.44 -9.07 -7.56
C ASP A 150 1.80 -9.73 -7.37
N ILE A 151 1.82 -10.79 -6.56
CA ILE A 151 2.93 -11.72 -6.41
C ILE A 151 2.61 -12.94 -7.28
N MET A 152 3.47 -13.22 -8.26
CA MET A 152 3.26 -14.28 -9.24
C MET A 152 4.34 -15.36 -9.12
N PRO A 153 4.01 -16.65 -9.34
CA PRO A 153 4.99 -17.72 -9.33
C PRO A 153 5.97 -17.57 -10.50
N CYS A 154 7.25 -17.78 -10.23
CA CYS A 154 8.31 -17.84 -11.23
C CYS A 154 9.20 -19.08 -11.01
N LYS A 155 10.20 -19.30 -11.86
CA LYS A 155 11.12 -20.43 -11.67
C LYS A 155 11.84 -20.29 -10.32
N GLY A 156 11.66 -21.29 -9.45
CA GLY A 156 12.34 -21.35 -8.15
C GLY A 156 11.79 -20.39 -7.08
N GLY A 157 10.61 -19.78 -7.27
CA GLY A 157 10.03 -18.91 -6.25
C GLY A 157 8.88 -18.05 -6.73
N HIS A 158 8.86 -16.81 -6.26
CA HIS A 158 7.85 -15.81 -6.60
C HIS A 158 8.52 -14.46 -6.93
N ILE A 159 7.81 -13.65 -7.71
CA ILE A 159 8.21 -12.29 -8.06
C ILE A 159 7.00 -11.36 -7.90
N SER A 160 7.23 -10.15 -7.42
CA SER A 160 6.22 -9.09 -7.49
C SER A 160 6.21 -8.51 -8.90
N PHE A 161 5.03 -8.38 -9.49
CA PHE A 161 4.83 -7.73 -10.78
C PHE A 161 3.78 -6.63 -10.66
N VAL A 162 4.21 -5.39 -10.90
CA VAL A 162 3.36 -4.20 -10.88
C VAL A 162 3.32 -3.56 -12.27
N THR A 163 2.14 -3.13 -12.67
CA THR A 163 1.93 -2.37 -13.91
C THR A 163 2.23 -0.89 -13.70
N PRO A 164 3.26 -0.31 -14.32
CA PRO A 164 3.38 1.15 -14.44
C PRO A 164 2.24 1.73 -15.29
N GLN A 165 1.87 2.99 -15.01
CA GLN A 165 0.73 3.67 -15.65
C GLN A 165 0.92 3.97 -17.15
N SER A 166 2.15 3.92 -17.70
CA SER A 166 2.46 4.26 -19.10
C SER A 166 3.37 3.21 -19.77
N ALA A 167 3.16 2.98 -21.08
CA ALA A 167 3.91 2.05 -21.96
C ALA A 167 3.90 0.54 -21.59
N PHE A 168 3.09 0.12 -20.61
CA PHE A 168 2.95 -1.27 -20.19
C PHE A 168 2.63 -2.30 -21.30
N PRO A 169 1.70 -2.04 -22.24
CA PRO A 169 1.20 -3.09 -23.12
C PRO A 169 2.29 -3.64 -24.06
N ALA A 170 3.03 -2.74 -24.71
CA ALA A 170 4.09 -3.10 -25.64
C ALA A 170 5.25 -3.83 -24.96
N ARG A 171 5.61 -3.41 -23.75
CA ARG A 171 6.71 -4.01 -22.97
C ARG A 171 6.36 -5.41 -22.48
N VAL A 172 5.12 -5.65 -22.08
CA VAL A 172 4.67 -7.00 -21.69
C VAL A 172 4.58 -7.91 -22.91
N ALA A 173 4.06 -7.40 -24.05
CA ALA A 173 4.08 -8.13 -25.31
C ALA A 173 5.51 -8.54 -25.71
N GLU A 174 6.48 -7.63 -25.59
CA GLU A 174 7.89 -7.93 -25.83
C GLU A 174 8.45 -8.93 -24.82
N LEU A 175 8.17 -8.76 -23.53
CA LEU A 175 8.62 -9.65 -22.45
C LEU A 175 8.30 -11.11 -22.78
N ILE A 176 7.05 -11.38 -23.15
CA ILE A 176 6.56 -12.74 -23.42
C ILE A 176 6.75 -13.19 -24.87
N GLY A 177 7.41 -12.38 -25.71
CA GLY A 177 7.67 -12.70 -27.11
C GLY A 177 6.42 -12.75 -27.99
N ARG A 178 5.39 -11.97 -27.67
CA ARG A 178 4.10 -11.89 -28.36
C ARG A 178 3.78 -10.48 -28.86
N PRO A 179 4.55 -9.95 -29.83
CA PRO A 179 4.34 -8.61 -30.37
C PRO A 179 2.97 -8.43 -31.05
N ASP A 180 2.30 -9.52 -31.42
CA ASP A 180 0.93 -9.52 -31.95
C ASP A 180 -0.12 -9.07 -30.92
N LEU A 181 0.22 -9.07 -29.62
CA LEU A 181 -0.70 -8.69 -28.54
C LEU A 181 -0.60 -7.21 -28.12
N VAL A 182 0.25 -6.41 -28.78
CA VAL A 182 0.43 -4.99 -28.45
C VAL A 182 -0.90 -4.22 -28.46
N ASP A 183 -1.81 -4.58 -29.37
CA ASP A 183 -3.15 -3.97 -29.49
C ASP A 183 -4.24 -4.73 -28.71
N ASP A 184 -3.93 -5.85 -28.06
CA ASP A 184 -4.92 -6.64 -27.32
C ASP A 184 -5.48 -5.84 -26.13
N PRO A 185 -6.81 -5.74 -25.97
CA PRO A 185 -7.42 -5.08 -24.82
C PRO A 185 -6.92 -5.61 -23.47
N LEU A 186 -6.57 -6.90 -23.39
CA LEU A 186 -5.98 -7.54 -22.22
C LEU A 186 -4.61 -6.96 -21.86
N LEU A 187 -3.86 -6.38 -22.78
CA LEU A 187 -2.63 -5.65 -22.45
C LEU A 187 -2.88 -4.15 -22.35
N ASN A 188 -3.80 -3.60 -23.13
CA ASN A 188 -4.00 -2.15 -23.25
C ASN A 188 -4.86 -1.51 -22.16
N THR A 189 -5.84 -2.22 -21.61
CA THR A 189 -6.76 -1.60 -20.64
C THR A 189 -6.61 -2.20 -19.25
N ARG A 190 -6.44 -1.31 -18.26
CA ARG A 190 -6.41 -1.71 -16.84
C ARG A 190 -7.71 -2.41 -16.41
N ARG A 191 -8.84 -1.98 -16.98
CA ARG A 191 -10.15 -2.57 -16.70
C ARG A 191 -10.22 -4.01 -17.17
N ASP A 192 -9.85 -4.28 -18.41
CA ASP A 192 -9.89 -5.63 -18.98
C ASP A 192 -8.91 -6.54 -18.25
N ARG A 193 -7.69 -6.07 -17.92
CA ARG A 193 -6.77 -6.82 -17.05
C ARG A 193 -7.36 -7.17 -15.69
N SER A 194 -8.06 -6.22 -15.06
CA SER A 194 -8.63 -6.44 -13.73
C SER A 194 -9.82 -7.42 -13.77
N VAL A 195 -10.65 -7.35 -14.82
CA VAL A 195 -11.82 -8.24 -14.99
C VAL A 195 -11.39 -9.63 -15.46
N ARG A 196 -10.46 -9.69 -16.42
CA ARG A 196 -9.95 -10.90 -17.07
C ARG A 196 -8.57 -11.28 -16.53
N TRP A 197 -8.34 -11.07 -15.24
CA TRP A 197 -7.03 -11.31 -14.62
C TRP A 197 -6.51 -12.73 -14.84
N ARG A 198 -7.41 -13.73 -14.87
CA ARG A 198 -7.05 -15.13 -15.14
C ARG A 198 -6.46 -15.32 -16.54
N ASP A 199 -7.02 -14.61 -17.52
CA ASP A 199 -6.53 -14.66 -18.89
C ASP A 199 -5.15 -13.99 -18.98
N PHE A 200 -4.95 -12.89 -18.24
CA PHE A 200 -3.65 -12.23 -18.14
C PHE A 200 -2.61 -13.15 -17.47
N ASP A 201 -2.98 -13.84 -16.39
CA ASP A 201 -2.09 -14.78 -15.69
C ASP A 201 -1.72 -15.97 -16.57
N ALA A 202 -2.69 -16.52 -17.30
CA ALA A 202 -2.45 -17.58 -18.26
C ALA A 202 -1.52 -17.14 -19.40
N LEU A 203 -1.56 -15.85 -19.76
CA LEU A 203 -0.71 -15.26 -20.79
C LEU A 203 0.74 -15.06 -20.32
N VAL A 204 0.96 -14.45 -19.15
CA VAL A 204 2.31 -14.11 -18.66
C VAL A 204 2.95 -15.23 -17.83
N GLY A 205 2.14 -16.04 -17.15
CA GLY A 205 2.58 -17.08 -16.21
C GLY A 205 3.57 -18.08 -16.79
N PRO A 206 3.39 -18.63 -18.01
CA PRO A 206 4.35 -19.54 -18.61
C PRO A 206 5.75 -18.93 -18.77
N TYR A 207 5.82 -17.65 -19.13
CA TYR A 207 7.09 -16.94 -19.23
C TYR A 207 7.74 -16.78 -17.85
N LEU A 208 6.97 -16.35 -16.84
CA LEU A 208 7.49 -16.19 -15.47
C LEU A 208 8.01 -17.52 -14.89
N GLN A 209 7.30 -18.63 -15.11
CA GLN A 209 7.72 -19.94 -14.61
C GLN A 209 8.94 -20.53 -15.34
N ALA A 210 9.25 -20.04 -16.55
CA ALA A 210 10.43 -20.48 -17.29
C ALA A 210 11.73 -19.78 -16.85
N HIS A 211 11.64 -18.64 -16.15
CA HIS A 211 12.78 -17.78 -15.83
C HIS A 211 12.95 -17.57 -14.32
N THR A 212 14.20 -17.51 -13.87
CA THR A 212 14.52 -17.24 -12.46
C THR A 212 14.24 -15.79 -12.07
N ARG A 213 14.21 -15.50 -10.78
CA ARG A 213 14.00 -14.13 -10.27
C ARG A 213 15.04 -13.16 -10.83
N GLU A 214 16.29 -13.58 -10.91
CA GLU A 214 17.42 -12.79 -11.37
C GLU A 214 17.33 -12.49 -12.88
N GLU A 215 16.93 -13.48 -13.68
CA GLU A 215 16.68 -13.31 -15.12
C GLU A 215 15.51 -12.34 -15.37
N LEU A 216 14.44 -12.48 -14.59
CA LEU A 216 13.27 -11.61 -14.67
C LEU A 216 13.58 -10.18 -14.26
N LEU A 217 14.35 -9.97 -13.19
CA LEU A 217 14.78 -8.64 -12.77
C LEU A 217 15.61 -7.95 -13.86
N ARG A 218 16.62 -8.64 -14.40
CA ARG A 218 17.45 -8.10 -15.50
C ARG A 218 16.58 -7.72 -16.70
N ARG A 219 15.67 -8.61 -17.11
CA ARG A 219 14.78 -8.34 -18.24
C ARG A 219 13.79 -7.21 -17.94
N SER A 220 13.34 -7.09 -16.70
CA SER A 220 12.44 -6.02 -16.28
C SER A 220 13.13 -4.66 -16.32
N ASP A 221 14.42 -4.58 -15.96
CA ASP A 221 15.21 -3.35 -16.05
C ASP A 221 15.38 -2.91 -17.51
N GLU A 222 15.76 -3.84 -18.39
CA GLU A 222 15.89 -3.62 -19.84
C GLU A 222 14.58 -3.09 -20.47
N LEU A 223 13.43 -3.62 -20.02
CA LEU A 223 12.11 -3.26 -20.54
C LEU A 223 11.43 -2.14 -19.74
N HIS A 224 12.05 -1.63 -18.67
CA HIS A 224 11.43 -0.71 -17.71
C HIS A 224 10.06 -1.20 -17.21
N LEU A 225 9.99 -2.47 -16.81
CA LEU A 225 8.87 -3.09 -16.11
C LEU A 225 9.15 -3.12 -14.61
N ALA A 226 8.11 -2.99 -13.78
CA ALA A 226 8.27 -2.96 -12.33
C ALA A 226 8.15 -4.39 -11.76
N PHE A 227 9.29 -5.07 -11.70
CA PHE A 227 9.42 -6.35 -11.01
C PHE A 227 10.22 -6.14 -9.73
N ALA A 228 9.89 -6.88 -8.68
CA ALA A 228 10.66 -6.87 -7.44
C ALA A 228 10.77 -8.27 -6.83
N MET A 229 11.91 -8.56 -6.23
CA MET A 229 12.10 -9.78 -5.45
C MET A 229 11.32 -9.74 -4.15
N LEU A 230 11.05 -10.92 -3.63
CA LEU A 230 10.58 -11.13 -2.26
C LEU A 230 11.77 -11.65 -1.45
N PRO A 231 12.59 -10.75 -0.86
CA PRO A 231 13.81 -11.14 -0.19
C PRO A 231 13.52 -11.86 1.14
N SER A 232 14.33 -12.87 1.44
CA SER A 232 14.44 -13.42 2.79
C SER A 232 15.27 -12.50 3.69
N VAL A 233 15.30 -12.76 5.01
CA VAL A 233 16.18 -12.02 5.92
C VAL A 233 17.67 -12.17 5.54
N ALA A 234 18.07 -13.34 5.01
CA ALA A 234 19.43 -13.56 4.55
C ALA A 234 19.77 -12.70 3.32
N ASP A 235 18.80 -12.53 2.41
CA ASP A 235 18.96 -11.65 1.25
C ASP A 235 19.04 -10.18 1.68
N LEU A 236 18.21 -9.74 2.65
CA LEU A 236 18.25 -8.38 3.20
C LEU A 236 19.56 -8.09 3.94
N LEU A 237 20.13 -9.07 4.63
CA LEU A 237 21.44 -8.99 5.26
C LEU A 237 22.60 -8.96 4.26
N ALA A 238 22.35 -9.27 2.99
CA ALA A 238 23.32 -9.14 1.90
C ALA A 238 23.07 -7.91 1.02
N ASP A 239 21.97 -7.17 1.25
CA ASP A 239 21.55 -6.04 0.42
C ASP A 239 22.50 -4.85 0.60
N GLU A 240 23.26 -4.52 -0.45
CA GLU A 240 24.21 -3.41 -0.47
C GLU A 240 23.54 -2.06 -0.18
N HIS A 241 22.32 -1.83 -0.67
CA HIS A 241 21.59 -0.59 -0.42
C HIS A 241 21.27 -0.42 1.07
N LEU A 242 20.88 -1.49 1.75
CA LEU A 242 20.63 -1.45 3.20
C LEU A 242 21.92 -1.16 3.98
N HIS A 243 23.06 -1.72 3.57
CA HIS A 243 24.35 -1.41 4.18
C HIS A 243 24.76 0.05 3.95
N GLU A 244 24.71 0.54 2.72
CA GLU A 244 25.04 1.93 2.37
C GLU A 244 24.18 2.94 3.12
N ARG A 245 22.92 2.58 3.40
CA ARG A 245 21.99 3.40 4.16
C ARG A 245 22.19 3.34 5.67
N GLY A 246 23.10 2.48 6.16
CA GLY A 246 23.30 2.25 7.59
C GLY A 246 22.06 1.66 8.26
N PHE A 247 21.27 0.86 7.53
CA PHE A 247 20.07 0.23 8.05
C PHE A 247 20.41 -0.83 9.11
N TRP A 248 21.53 -1.54 8.92
CA TRP A 248 22.08 -2.49 9.87
C TRP A 248 23.09 -1.79 10.79
N ILE A 249 22.92 -1.91 12.10
CA ILE A 249 23.88 -1.46 13.10
C ILE A 249 24.42 -2.67 13.87
N ALA A 250 25.59 -2.52 14.50
CA ALA A 250 26.16 -3.55 15.35
C ALA A 250 25.41 -3.60 16.70
N GLY A 251 24.91 -4.77 17.05
CA GLY A 251 24.39 -5.09 18.37
C GLY A 251 25.52 -5.31 19.40
N PRO A 252 25.16 -5.54 20.68
CA PRO A 252 26.12 -5.69 21.76
C PRO A 252 27.15 -6.81 21.55
N ASP A 253 26.75 -7.90 20.90
CA ASP A 253 27.59 -9.07 20.66
C ASP A 253 28.14 -9.12 19.23
N GLY A 254 28.03 -8.01 18.48
CA GLY A 254 28.51 -7.86 17.11
C GLY A 254 27.56 -8.39 16.03
N GLU A 255 26.37 -8.86 16.42
CA GLU A 255 25.30 -9.23 15.51
C GLU A 255 24.69 -8.02 14.80
N SER A 256 24.11 -8.21 13.62
CA SER A 256 23.39 -7.13 12.92
C SER A 256 22.00 -6.94 13.53
N VAL A 257 21.70 -5.74 13.99
CA VAL A 257 20.37 -5.33 14.44
C VAL A 257 19.83 -4.21 13.57
N ILE A 258 18.51 -4.09 13.49
CA ILE A 258 17.85 -3.04 12.71
C ILE A 258 18.10 -1.69 13.41
N GLY A 259 18.73 -0.77 12.69
CA GLY A 259 18.91 0.61 13.10
C GLY A 259 17.65 1.47 12.87
N PRO A 260 17.65 2.72 13.35
CA PRO A 260 16.52 3.62 13.15
C PRO A 260 16.21 3.82 11.64
N PRO A 261 14.96 3.67 11.18
CA PRO A 261 14.61 3.78 9.76
C PRO A 261 14.58 5.23 9.25
N LEU A 262 15.26 6.16 9.92
CA LEU A 262 15.32 7.58 9.59
C LEU A 262 16.76 8.09 9.70
N ARG A 263 17.13 9.00 8.79
CA ARG A 263 18.46 9.61 8.77
C ARG A 263 18.36 11.09 9.09
N LEU A 264 19.12 11.53 10.09
CA LEU A 264 19.27 12.92 10.48
C LEU A 264 20.73 13.33 10.27
N PRO A 265 21.15 13.78 9.07
CA PRO A 265 22.55 14.09 8.79
C PRO A 265 23.14 15.13 9.75
N ALA A 266 22.34 16.11 10.17
CA ALA A 266 22.75 17.16 11.11
C ALA A 266 22.74 16.71 12.58
N ALA A 267 22.06 15.60 12.91
CA ALA A 267 21.96 15.06 14.25
C ALA A 267 21.85 13.52 14.20
N PRO A 268 22.93 12.81 13.85
CA PRO A 268 22.87 11.37 13.62
C PRO A 268 22.36 10.64 14.86
N LEU A 269 21.32 9.81 14.67
CA LEU A 269 20.87 8.91 15.71
C LEU A 269 21.99 7.90 15.98
N ARG A 270 22.46 7.85 17.23
CA ARG A 270 23.48 6.90 17.65
C ARG A 270 22.81 5.65 18.15
N ALA A 271 23.36 4.49 17.77
CA ALA A 271 23.07 3.25 18.48
C ALA A 271 23.28 3.50 19.98
N GLY A 272 22.25 3.19 20.77
CA GLY A 272 22.29 3.41 22.21
C GLY A 272 23.34 2.55 22.90
N ARG A 273 23.42 2.67 24.23
CA ARG A 273 24.12 1.67 25.04
C ARG A 273 23.41 0.31 24.88
N PRO A 274 24.10 -0.82 25.14
CA PRO A 274 23.44 -2.12 25.23
C PRO A 274 22.19 -2.04 26.11
N ALA A 275 21.18 -2.85 25.78
CA ALA A 275 19.95 -2.90 26.57
C ALA A 275 20.30 -3.13 28.06
N PRO A 276 19.71 -2.37 28.99
CA PRO A 276 20.00 -2.54 30.41
C PRO A 276 19.65 -3.95 30.85
N THR A 277 20.48 -4.53 31.72
CA THR A 277 20.15 -5.82 32.32
C THR A 277 19.09 -5.62 33.40
N LEU A 278 18.33 -6.67 33.72
CA LEU A 278 17.28 -6.58 34.73
C LEU A 278 17.87 -6.09 36.07
N GLY A 279 17.42 -4.92 36.53
CA GLY A 279 17.89 -4.28 37.77
C GLY A 279 19.13 -3.39 37.63
N SER A 280 19.69 -3.19 36.42
CA SER A 280 20.86 -2.32 36.23
C SER A 280 20.58 -0.82 36.18
N SER A 281 19.31 -0.43 36.17
CA SER A 281 18.87 0.97 36.16
C SER A 281 17.91 1.18 37.32
N SER A 282 18.21 2.15 38.17
CA SER A 282 17.34 2.52 39.29
C SER A 282 16.25 3.49 38.81
N VAL A 283 15.10 3.51 39.49
CA VAL A 283 14.03 4.49 39.20
C VAL A 283 14.53 5.93 39.43
N GLU A 284 15.57 6.12 40.24
CA GLU A 284 16.22 7.41 40.52
C GLU A 284 16.99 7.95 39.31
N ASP A 285 17.51 7.09 38.43
CA ASP A 285 18.22 7.48 37.20
C ASP A 285 17.28 8.16 36.19
N LEU A 286 15.98 7.82 36.19
CA LEU A 286 14.97 8.43 35.31
C LEU A 286 14.64 9.87 35.72
N GLY A 287 14.69 10.19 37.02
CA GLY A 287 14.43 11.54 37.54
C GLY A 287 15.66 12.47 37.55
N ALA A 288 16.86 11.96 37.25
CA ALA A 288 18.07 12.77 37.12
C ALA A 288 18.15 13.46 35.76
N ALA A 289 17.73 12.77 34.68
CA ALA A 289 17.71 13.33 33.33
C ALA A 289 16.73 14.51 33.16
N GLU A 290 15.65 14.57 33.95
CA GLU A 290 14.72 15.72 33.96
C GLU A 290 15.27 16.97 34.66
N ARG A 291 16.34 16.83 35.46
CA ARG A 291 16.94 17.95 36.21
C ARG A 291 18.14 18.60 35.52
N GLU A 292 18.62 18.00 34.44
CA GLU A 292 19.81 18.45 33.71
C GLU A 292 19.51 18.98 32.30
N ALA A 293 18.22 19.09 31.92
CA ALA A 293 17.72 19.74 30.71
C ALA A 293 16.99 21.05 31.03
#